data_AF-A0AAV8UPR8-F1
#
_entry.id   AF-A0AAV8UPR8-F1
#
_cell.length_a   1.000
_cell.length_b   1.000
_cell.length_c   1.000
_cell.angle_alpha   90.00
_cell.angle_beta   90.00
_cell.angle_gamma   90.00
#
_symmetry.space_group_name_H-M   'P 1'
#
loop_
_entity.id
_entity.type
_entity.pdbx_description
1 polymer ?
#
loop_
_entity_poly.entity_id
_entity_poly.type
_entity_poly.pdbx_seq_one_letter_code
_entity_poly.pdbx_strand_id
1 'polypeptide(L)'
;MGSNASTSNASASGNREVEENEPGEDGQHKSVGVQAVMDGLQPEDGIFTEPPDIAVEEDGEADEIGGRKKPEVEADQGLDEVELLRRRVLELESQVKSWQDVARGFLFGMALSPEMNSWYATLLREYLQKALAEIPQVEKVNFTECSFPCVPSEAPEVQMLKWEGMRLGEWNFEWAPKSWWIALSVTGTQSPLPTRFNAIVTISSLHLQGRLRTALPNDVSSVRFAFCDKPDLTFKTSFQLNWGRLPVPVRVSIESTVEAAIDAFIQTKLLLPNSYWVVMRRKRSFKVNDQEMLVAIKSAQRAREFLSPPPTPVQ
;
A
#
# COMPACT_ATOMS: atom_id res chain seq x y z
N MET A 1 60.75 14.54 52.18
CA MET A 1 61.78 14.76 51.13
C MET A 1 61.10 14.64 49.78
N GLY A 2 61.37 15.54 48.82
CA GLY A 2 60.86 15.47 47.43
C GLY A 2 59.82 16.54 47.03
N SER A 3 60.25 17.50 46.21
CA SER A 3 59.45 18.54 45.50
C SER A 3 59.68 18.38 43.97
N ASN A 4 58.95 18.95 42.99
CA ASN A 4 57.86 19.94 42.86
C ASN A 4 56.77 19.35 41.90
N ALA A 5 55.73 19.99 41.34
CA ALA A 5 55.22 21.37 41.20
C ALA A 5 53.66 21.32 41.25
N SER A 6 52.82 22.38 41.32
CA SER A 6 52.84 23.81 40.99
C SER A 6 52.54 24.21 39.53
N THR A 7 51.25 24.38 39.20
CA THR A 7 50.59 25.48 38.41
C THR A 7 49.12 25.07 38.18
N SER A 8 48.02 25.78 38.48
CA SER A 8 47.62 27.19 38.69
C SER A 8 47.10 27.93 37.45
N ASN A 9 45.77 28.16 37.40
CA ASN A 9 45.00 29.32 36.89
C ASN A 9 43.49 28.89 36.86
N ALA A 10 42.48 29.55 37.45
CA ALA A 10 42.08 30.98 37.48
C ALA A 10 41.67 31.47 36.06
N SER A 11 40.52 32.10 35.76
CA SER A 11 39.47 32.82 36.53
C SER A 11 38.12 32.71 35.75
N ALA A 12 36.91 32.62 36.33
CA ALA A 12 36.07 33.59 37.05
C ALA A 12 35.32 34.66 36.20
N SER A 13 33.98 34.66 36.34
CA SER A 13 33.00 35.78 36.27
C SER A 13 32.52 36.37 34.93
N GLY A 14 31.19 36.58 34.83
CA GLY A 14 30.56 37.45 33.82
C GLY A 14 29.02 37.29 33.65
N ASN A 15 28.21 37.93 34.51
CA ASN A 15 26.76 38.08 34.28
C ASN A 15 26.46 39.17 33.24
N ARG A 16 25.38 39.01 32.44
CA ARG A 16 24.53 40.14 32.02
C ARG A 16 23.14 39.72 31.53
N GLU A 17 22.12 40.38 32.06
CA GLU A 17 20.73 40.39 31.56
C GLU A 17 20.54 41.48 30.50
N VAL A 18 19.67 41.23 29.51
CA VAL A 18 18.78 42.16 28.77
C VAL A 18 17.66 41.26 28.19
N GLU A 19 16.44 41.25 28.70
CA GLU A 19 15.29 42.17 28.45
C GLU A 19 14.66 42.10 27.03
N GLU A 20 13.37 41.71 27.06
CA GLU A 20 12.22 42.11 26.22
C GLU A 20 12.35 42.30 24.69
N ASN A 21 11.53 41.55 23.94
CA ASN A 21 10.27 42.10 23.40
C ASN A 21 9.40 40.99 22.75
N GLU A 22 8.12 40.91 23.17
CA GLU A 22 7.03 40.47 22.28
C GLU A 22 6.58 41.67 21.43
N PRO A 23 5.79 41.44 20.36
CA PRO A 23 4.34 41.58 20.59
C PRO A 23 3.52 40.47 19.91
N GLY A 24 2.41 40.11 20.56
CA GLY A 24 1.33 39.35 19.93
C GLY A 24 0.24 40.25 19.32
N GLU A 25 -0.58 39.66 18.46
CA GLU A 25 -2.01 39.95 18.22
C GLU A 25 -2.53 38.74 17.43
N ASP A 26 -3.33 37.88 18.04
CA ASP A 26 -4.81 37.90 18.02
C ASP A 26 -5.44 37.69 16.63
N GLY A 27 -6.11 36.54 16.49
CA GLY A 27 -6.68 36.03 15.24
C GLY A 27 -7.82 35.04 15.52
N GLN A 28 -8.83 35.52 16.25
CA GLN A 28 -9.95 34.75 16.80
C GLN A 28 -10.89 34.08 15.76
N HIS A 29 -11.56 33.01 16.22
CA HIS A 29 -12.86 32.49 15.75
C HIS A 29 -13.02 31.98 14.30
N LYS A 30 -13.26 30.66 14.16
CA LYS A 30 -14.63 30.14 14.09
C LYS A 30 -14.72 28.60 14.11
N SER A 31 -15.51 28.09 15.05
CA SER A 31 -16.08 26.75 15.00
C SER A 31 -17.30 26.72 14.07
N VAL A 32 -17.23 25.90 13.02
CA VAL A 32 -18.36 25.39 12.23
C VAL A 32 -17.96 23.96 11.90
N GLY A 33 -18.75 22.92 12.16
CA GLY A 33 -20.20 22.85 12.25
C GLY A 33 -20.61 21.73 11.32
N VAL A 34 -20.85 20.54 11.87
CA VAL A 34 -21.19 19.34 11.09
C VAL A 34 -22.56 19.55 10.45
N GLN A 35 -22.61 19.63 9.13
CA GLN A 35 -23.86 19.57 8.38
C GLN A 35 -23.78 18.41 7.39
N ALA A 36 -24.38 17.28 7.76
CA ALA A 36 -24.66 16.23 6.80
C ALA A 36 -25.74 16.73 5.83
N VAL A 37 -25.47 16.63 4.53
CA VAL A 37 -26.49 16.77 3.48
C VAL A 37 -26.60 15.39 2.82
N MET A 38 -27.47 14.56 3.40
CA MET A 38 -28.03 13.41 2.71
C MET A 38 -29.41 13.83 2.22
N ASP A 39 -29.52 14.15 0.94
CA ASP A 39 -30.80 14.30 0.26
C ASP A 39 -30.85 13.37 -0.96
N GLY A 40 -32.02 12.80 -1.16
CA GLY A 40 -32.22 11.56 -1.90
C GLY A 40 -31.88 11.60 -3.40
N LEU A 41 -31.43 10.44 -3.87
CA LEU A 41 -31.80 9.93 -5.19
C LEU A 41 -32.42 8.53 -5.00
N GLN A 42 -33.68 8.40 -5.39
CA GLN A 42 -34.38 7.12 -5.46
C GLN A 42 -33.87 6.32 -6.66
N PRO A 43 -33.94 4.98 -6.64
CA PRO A 43 -33.67 4.17 -7.82
C PRO A 43 -34.83 4.31 -8.81
N GLU A 44 -34.55 4.79 -10.01
CA GLU A 44 -35.48 4.69 -11.15
C GLU A 44 -35.40 3.28 -11.75
N ASP A 45 -36.56 2.68 -12.02
CA ASP A 45 -36.68 1.32 -12.54
C ASP A 45 -36.12 1.18 -13.96
N GLY A 46 -35.36 0.10 -14.19
CA GLY A 46 -34.58 -0.13 -15.40
C GLY A 46 -34.74 -1.53 -15.99
N ILE A 47 -36.00 -1.92 -16.21
CA ILE A 47 -36.52 -3.01 -17.06
C ILE A 47 -35.50 -4.05 -17.56
N PHE A 48 -35.59 -5.25 -17.00
CA PHE A 48 -34.92 -6.46 -17.46
C PHE A 48 -35.58 -6.97 -18.75
N THR A 49 -34.88 -6.96 -19.89
CA THR A 49 -35.33 -7.61 -21.13
C THR A 49 -34.56 -8.90 -21.35
N GLU A 50 -35.25 -10.02 -21.25
CA GLU A 50 -34.73 -11.35 -21.56
C GLU A 50 -34.44 -11.50 -23.07
N PRO A 51 -33.44 -12.32 -23.48
CA PRO A 51 -33.26 -12.69 -24.88
C PRO A 51 -34.36 -13.67 -25.32
N PRO A 52 -34.82 -13.62 -26.58
CA PRO A 52 -35.99 -14.36 -27.03
C PRO A 52 -35.75 -15.87 -27.23
N ASP A 53 -36.81 -16.65 -27.01
CA ASP A 53 -36.86 -18.09 -27.24
C ASP A 53 -36.55 -18.46 -28.70
N ILE A 54 -35.77 -19.53 -28.88
CA ILE A 54 -35.57 -20.18 -30.18
C ILE A 54 -36.67 -21.21 -30.36
N ALA A 55 -37.61 -20.93 -31.27
CA ALA A 55 -38.60 -21.92 -31.70
C ALA A 55 -37.91 -23.04 -32.48
N VAL A 56 -38.12 -24.28 -32.04
CA VAL A 56 -37.74 -25.49 -32.79
C VAL A 56 -38.99 -25.98 -33.51
N GLU A 57 -38.99 -25.90 -34.84
CA GLU A 57 -40.00 -26.53 -35.68
C GLU A 57 -39.58 -27.99 -35.94
N GLU A 58 -40.34 -28.94 -35.39
CA GLU A 58 -40.27 -30.35 -35.76
C GLU A 58 -41.15 -30.60 -37.00
N ASP A 59 -40.54 -30.67 -38.19
CA ASP A 59 -41.17 -31.29 -39.35
C ASP A 59 -40.46 -32.63 -39.63
N GLY A 60 -41.17 -33.72 -39.36
CA GLY A 60 -40.73 -35.07 -39.67
C GLY A 60 -41.39 -35.58 -40.94
N GLU A 61 -40.59 -35.86 -41.96
CA GLU A 61 -41.03 -36.71 -43.09
C GLU A 61 -39.93 -37.73 -43.40
N ALA A 62 -40.33 -39.00 -43.50
CA ALA A 62 -39.42 -40.12 -43.69
C ALA A 62 -39.50 -40.61 -45.14
N ASP A 63 -38.34 -40.81 -45.77
CA ASP A 63 -38.24 -41.74 -46.89
C ASP A 63 -36.83 -42.36 -46.95
N GLU A 64 -36.77 -43.69 -46.96
CA GLU A 64 -35.53 -44.43 -47.22
C GLU A 64 -35.29 -44.53 -48.73
N ILE A 65 -34.06 -44.37 -49.21
CA ILE A 65 -33.49 -45.24 -50.27
C ILE A 65 -31.97 -45.13 -50.29
N GLY A 66 -31.32 -46.30 -50.36
CA GLY A 66 -29.91 -46.49 -50.08
C GLY A 66 -28.90 -45.73 -50.97
N GLY A 67 -27.81 -45.30 -50.34
CA GLY A 67 -26.60 -44.84 -51.00
C GLY A 67 -25.39 -44.92 -50.08
N ARG A 68 -24.58 -45.98 -50.21
CA ARG A 68 -23.27 -46.06 -49.55
C ARG A 68 -22.39 -44.89 -50.01
N LYS A 69 -22.27 -43.85 -49.20
CA LYS A 69 -21.20 -42.85 -49.30
C LYS A 69 -20.29 -42.93 -48.08
N LYS A 70 -19.00 -42.79 -48.37
CA LYS A 70 -17.87 -42.86 -47.44
C LYS A 70 -17.88 -41.58 -46.57
N PRO A 71 -17.76 -41.66 -45.23
CA PRO A 71 -17.56 -40.49 -44.39
C PRO A 71 -16.07 -40.09 -44.45
N GLU A 72 -15.71 -39.32 -45.46
CA GLU A 72 -14.46 -38.56 -45.52
C GLU A 72 -14.84 -37.11 -45.84
N VAL A 73 -14.10 -36.15 -45.25
CA VAL A 73 -14.30 -34.69 -45.38
C VAL A 73 -15.44 -34.07 -44.53
N GLU A 74 -15.39 -34.26 -43.20
CA GLU A 74 -15.94 -33.28 -42.22
C GLU A 74 -14.91 -32.85 -41.16
N ALA A 75 -13.90 -33.69 -40.88
CA ALA A 75 -12.85 -33.39 -39.90
C ALA A 75 -11.98 -32.16 -40.24
N ASP A 76 -11.93 -31.73 -41.50
CA ASP A 76 -11.05 -30.65 -41.99
C ASP A 76 -11.63 -29.26 -41.66
N GLN A 77 -12.95 -29.09 -41.71
CA GLN A 77 -13.62 -27.82 -41.39
C GLN A 77 -13.60 -27.51 -39.89
N GLY A 78 -13.81 -28.53 -39.04
CA GLY A 78 -13.71 -28.38 -37.58
C GLY A 78 -12.29 -28.07 -37.09
N LEU A 79 -11.25 -28.46 -37.83
CA LEU A 79 -9.86 -28.10 -37.52
C LEU A 79 -9.58 -26.61 -37.80
N ASP A 80 -10.12 -26.06 -38.90
CA ASP A 80 -9.95 -24.64 -39.23
C ASP A 80 -10.72 -23.72 -38.28
N GLU A 81 -11.94 -24.10 -37.86
CA GLU A 81 -12.71 -23.37 -36.85
C GLU A 81 -12.02 -23.37 -35.48
N VAL A 82 -11.51 -24.53 -35.02
CA VAL A 82 -10.75 -24.63 -33.76
C VAL A 82 -9.47 -23.79 -33.81
N GLU A 83 -8.77 -23.76 -34.94
CA GLU A 83 -7.55 -22.97 -35.09
C GLU A 83 -7.84 -21.46 -35.18
N LEU A 84 -8.97 -21.05 -35.80
CA LEU A 84 -9.45 -19.68 -35.80
C LEU A 84 -9.85 -19.22 -34.39
N LEU A 85 -10.56 -20.05 -33.63
CA LEU A 85 -10.89 -19.81 -32.23
C LEU A 85 -9.63 -19.69 -31.36
N ARG A 86 -8.63 -20.56 -31.55
CA ARG A 86 -7.33 -20.46 -30.85
C ARG A 86 -6.61 -19.15 -31.15
N ARG A 87 -6.56 -18.73 -32.42
CA ARG A 87 -5.98 -17.42 -32.78
C ARG A 87 -6.73 -16.27 -32.11
N ARG A 88 -8.06 -16.34 -32.03
CA ARG A 88 -8.87 -15.31 -31.37
C ARG A 88 -8.67 -15.28 -29.86
N VAL A 89 -8.54 -16.44 -29.21
CA VAL A 89 -8.18 -16.53 -27.79
C VAL A 89 -6.79 -15.92 -27.55
N LEU A 90 -5.78 -16.28 -28.33
CA LEU A 90 -4.42 -15.72 -28.22
C LEU A 90 -4.39 -14.19 -28.43
N GLU A 91 -5.18 -13.67 -29.37
CA GLU A 91 -5.31 -12.23 -29.60
C GLU A 91 -5.95 -11.52 -28.39
N LEU A 92 -7.01 -12.08 -27.82
CA LEU A 92 -7.68 -11.54 -26.64
C LEU A 92 -6.79 -11.64 -25.39
N GLU A 93 -6.06 -12.73 -25.18
CA GLU A 93 -5.06 -12.88 -24.12
C GLU A 93 -3.96 -11.81 -24.25
N SER A 94 -3.47 -11.55 -25.47
CA SER A 94 -2.49 -10.49 -25.74
C SER A 94 -3.04 -9.10 -25.38
N GLN A 95 -4.30 -8.82 -25.75
CA GLN A 95 -4.96 -7.55 -25.40
C GLN A 95 -5.17 -7.41 -23.89
N VAL A 96 -5.66 -8.45 -23.21
CA VAL A 96 -5.83 -8.47 -21.74
C VAL A 96 -4.51 -8.24 -21.03
N LYS A 97 -3.43 -8.89 -21.48
CA LYS A 97 -2.07 -8.66 -20.95
C LYS A 97 -1.62 -7.21 -21.13
N SER A 98 -1.84 -6.62 -22.31
CA SER A 98 -1.51 -5.22 -22.55
C SER A 98 -2.27 -4.28 -21.60
N TRP A 99 -3.55 -4.54 -21.32
CA TRP A 99 -4.32 -3.79 -20.33
C TRP A 99 -3.81 -3.98 -18.90
N GLN A 100 -3.37 -5.20 -18.53
CA GLN A 100 -2.75 -5.46 -17.22
C GLN A 100 -1.42 -4.73 -17.07
N ASP A 101 -0.57 -4.70 -18.11
CA ASP A 101 0.69 -3.95 -18.13
C ASP A 101 0.45 -2.44 -18.00
N VAL A 102 -0.57 -1.89 -18.67
CA VAL A 102 -1.01 -0.49 -18.52
C VAL A 102 -1.53 -0.22 -17.11
N ALA A 103 -2.40 -1.07 -16.57
CA ALA A 103 -2.93 -0.94 -15.21
C ALA A 103 -1.82 -1.02 -14.15
N ARG A 104 -0.84 -1.91 -14.33
CA ARG A 104 0.36 -2.03 -13.49
C ARG A 104 1.20 -0.76 -13.54
N GLY A 105 1.49 -0.24 -14.74
CA GLY A 105 2.24 1.00 -14.91
C GLY A 105 1.53 2.22 -14.32
N PHE A 106 0.21 2.27 -14.43
CA PHE A 106 -0.65 3.31 -13.87
C PHE A 106 -0.70 3.25 -12.33
N LEU A 107 -0.94 2.07 -11.75
CA LEU A 107 -0.90 1.86 -10.30
C LEU A 107 0.48 2.15 -9.74
N PHE A 108 1.56 1.73 -10.41
CA PHE A 108 2.93 2.10 -10.02
C PHE A 108 3.14 3.62 -10.05
N GLY A 109 2.80 4.27 -11.17
CA GLY A 109 3.01 5.71 -11.36
C GLY A 109 2.20 6.60 -10.43
N MET A 110 0.98 6.19 -10.06
CA MET A 110 0.17 6.88 -9.06
C MET A 110 0.59 6.51 -7.64
N ALA A 111 0.53 5.22 -7.31
CA ALA A 111 0.59 4.76 -5.94
C ALA A 111 2.01 4.72 -5.39
N LEU A 112 3.07 4.65 -6.20
CA LEU A 112 4.46 4.52 -5.74
C LEU A 112 5.37 5.68 -6.20
N SER A 113 4.77 6.84 -6.50
CA SER A 113 5.51 8.07 -6.75
C SER A 113 6.20 8.59 -5.47
N PRO A 114 7.34 9.32 -5.57
CA PRO A 114 8.02 9.87 -4.40
C PRO A 114 7.13 10.77 -3.53
N GLU A 115 6.27 11.55 -4.18
CA GLU A 115 5.28 12.42 -3.53
C GLU A 115 4.31 11.60 -2.66
N MET A 116 3.72 10.55 -3.23
CA MET A 116 2.81 9.66 -2.49
C MET A 116 3.53 8.84 -1.42
N ASN A 117 4.76 8.39 -1.67
CA ASN A 117 5.60 7.71 -0.68
C ASN A 117 5.87 8.59 0.55
N SER A 118 6.13 9.89 0.36
CA SER A 118 6.27 10.85 1.46
C SER A 118 4.98 11.04 2.27
N TRP A 119 3.83 10.95 1.58
CA TRP A 119 2.52 11.06 2.19
C TRP A 119 2.15 9.80 2.99
N TYR A 120 2.36 8.59 2.47
CA TYR A 120 2.16 7.35 3.26
C TYR A 120 3.11 7.28 4.45
N ALA A 121 4.37 7.74 4.31
CA ALA A 121 5.30 7.82 5.43
C ALA A 121 4.74 8.67 6.58
N THR A 122 4.08 9.78 6.24
CA THR A 122 3.45 10.68 7.22
C THR A 122 2.20 10.04 7.83
N LEU A 123 1.33 9.45 7.02
CA LEU A 123 0.12 8.79 7.52
C LEU A 123 0.45 7.59 8.41
N LEU A 124 1.33 6.69 7.98
CA LEU A 124 1.72 5.51 8.76
C LEU A 124 2.45 5.91 10.05
N ARG A 125 3.23 6.99 10.02
CA ARG A 125 3.81 7.59 11.23
C ARG A 125 2.74 8.00 12.22
N GLU A 126 1.75 8.77 11.80
CA GLU A 126 0.68 9.26 12.69
C GLU A 126 -0.14 8.12 13.30
N TYR A 127 -0.53 7.13 12.49
CA TYR A 127 -1.28 5.95 12.96
C TYR A 127 -0.47 5.10 13.95
N LEU A 128 0.78 4.73 13.60
CA LEU A 128 1.62 3.89 14.44
C LEU A 128 2.08 4.62 15.70
N GLN A 129 2.38 5.91 15.62
CA GLN A 129 2.72 6.72 16.79
C GLN A 129 1.55 6.80 17.77
N LYS A 130 0.32 7.01 17.28
CA LYS A 130 -0.87 7.03 18.13
C LYS A 130 -1.11 5.67 18.78
N ALA A 131 -1.16 4.60 17.99
CA ALA A 131 -1.46 3.26 18.50
C ALA A 131 -0.42 2.77 19.54
N LEU A 132 0.87 2.98 19.26
CA LEU A 132 1.94 2.55 20.18
C LEU A 132 2.02 3.42 21.45
N ALA A 133 1.52 4.65 21.43
CA ALA A 133 1.43 5.50 22.63
C ALA A 133 0.28 5.08 23.57
N GLU A 134 -0.65 4.23 23.14
CA GLU A 134 -1.69 3.65 24.01
C GLU A 134 -1.17 2.48 24.86
N ILE A 135 0.04 1.97 24.58
CA ILE A 135 0.70 0.91 25.37
C ILE A 135 1.26 1.54 26.68
N PRO A 136 0.81 1.11 27.88
CA PRO A 136 1.17 1.78 29.14
C PRO A 136 2.68 1.81 29.49
N GLN A 137 3.46 0.90 28.91
CA GLN A 137 4.91 0.81 29.10
C GLN A 137 5.71 1.69 28.12
N VAL A 138 5.06 2.30 27.12
CA VAL A 138 5.70 3.14 26.10
C VAL A 138 5.61 4.60 26.52
N GLU A 139 6.77 5.25 26.68
CA GLU A 139 6.87 6.66 27.05
C GLU A 139 7.00 7.56 25.81
N LYS A 140 7.67 7.07 24.76
CA LYS A 140 7.92 7.85 23.54
C LYS A 140 8.08 6.97 22.31
N VAL A 141 7.44 7.37 21.22
CA VAL A 141 7.62 6.78 19.89
C VAL A 141 8.19 7.86 18.97
N ASN A 142 9.28 7.56 18.28
CA ASN A 142 9.90 8.45 17.31
C ASN A 142 10.07 7.69 16.00
N PHE A 143 9.55 8.21 14.90
CA PHE A 143 9.81 7.64 13.59
C PHE A 143 11.27 7.87 13.20
N THR A 144 12.03 6.84 12.86
CA THR A 144 13.45 6.99 12.51
C THR A 144 13.65 7.05 11.00
N GLU A 145 13.31 5.97 10.29
CA GLU A 145 13.51 5.86 8.84
C GLU A 145 12.38 5.04 8.21
N CYS A 146 12.20 5.18 6.89
CA CYS A 146 11.32 4.32 6.09
C CYS A 146 11.83 4.22 4.67
N SER A 147 11.54 3.10 4.02
CA SER A 147 11.74 2.89 2.60
C SER A 147 10.45 2.40 1.97
N PHE A 148 10.13 2.98 0.82
CA PHE A 148 9.01 2.60 -0.03
C PHE A 148 9.57 2.23 -1.40
N PRO A 149 9.00 1.22 -2.08
CA PRO A 149 9.49 0.80 -3.38
C PRO A 149 9.29 1.92 -4.41
N CYS A 150 10.36 2.18 -5.17
CA CYS A 150 10.41 3.21 -6.20
C CYS A 150 10.90 2.66 -7.55
N VAL A 151 10.97 1.33 -7.70
CA VAL A 151 11.48 0.65 -8.91
C VAL A 151 10.36 -0.18 -9.58
N PRO A 152 10.22 -0.13 -10.92
CA PRO A 152 9.14 -0.85 -11.61
C PRO A 152 9.13 -2.37 -11.38
N SER A 153 10.28 -2.98 -11.09
CA SER A 153 10.40 -4.40 -10.76
C SER A 153 9.73 -4.80 -9.43
N GLU A 154 9.35 -3.82 -8.60
CA GLU A 154 8.65 -4.00 -7.32
C GLU A 154 7.23 -3.38 -7.36
N ALA A 155 6.74 -3.09 -8.57
CA ALA A 155 5.34 -2.74 -8.83
C ALA A 155 4.43 -3.94 -8.52
N PRO A 156 3.22 -3.70 -7.98
CA PRO A 156 2.24 -4.75 -7.73
C PRO A 156 1.93 -5.53 -9.01
N GLU A 157 1.59 -6.81 -8.83
CA GLU A 157 1.04 -7.65 -9.89
C GLU A 157 -0.48 -7.50 -9.87
N VAL A 158 -1.08 -7.34 -11.05
CA VAL A 158 -2.52 -7.16 -11.21
C VAL A 158 -3.04 -8.00 -12.36
N GLN A 159 -4.09 -8.76 -12.07
CA GLN A 159 -4.81 -9.57 -13.06
C GLN A 159 -6.26 -9.08 -13.09
N MET A 160 -6.70 -8.67 -14.28
CA MET A 160 -8.07 -8.20 -14.50
C MET A 160 -9.07 -9.36 -14.31
N LEU A 161 -10.06 -9.16 -13.45
CA LEU A 161 -11.21 -10.06 -13.26
C LEU A 161 -12.44 -9.55 -14.01
N LYS A 162 -12.69 -8.23 -13.93
CA LYS A 162 -13.89 -7.59 -14.47
C LYS A 162 -13.57 -6.17 -14.92
N TRP A 163 -14.17 -5.74 -16.02
CA TRP A 163 -14.03 -4.38 -16.54
C TRP A 163 -15.33 -3.90 -17.19
N GLU A 164 -15.95 -2.86 -16.62
CA GLU A 164 -17.15 -2.18 -17.13
C GLU A 164 -16.80 -0.74 -17.54
N GLY A 165 -15.65 -0.58 -18.23
CA GLY A 165 -15.08 0.72 -18.55
C GLY A 165 -14.61 1.47 -17.30
N MET A 166 -14.60 2.81 -17.38
CA MET A 166 -14.10 3.66 -16.28
C MET A 166 -14.91 3.51 -14.98
N ARG A 167 -16.18 3.10 -15.05
CA ARG A 167 -17.08 3.02 -13.88
C ARG A 167 -16.64 1.94 -12.86
N LEU A 168 -16.13 0.81 -13.34
CA LEU A 168 -15.78 -0.33 -12.50
C LEU A 168 -14.70 -1.19 -13.16
N GLY A 169 -13.59 -1.36 -12.46
CA GLY A 169 -12.63 -2.46 -12.69
C GLY A 169 -12.49 -3.29 -11.42
N GLU A 170 -12.38 -4.61 -11.57
CA GLU A 170 -12.03 -5.52 -10.48
C GLU A 170 -10.80 -6.33 -10.87
N TRP A 171 -9.87 -6.47 -9.92
CA TRP A 171 -8.55 -7.01 -10.14
C TRP A 171 -8.17 -7.94 -9.00
N ASN A 172 -7.57 -9.09 -9.29
CA ASN A 172 -6.66 -9.71 -8.33
C ASN A 172 -5.44 -8.80 -8.21
N PHE A 173 -5.07 -8.46 -6.98
CA PHE A 173 -3.94 -7.61 -6.64
C PHE A 173 -2.99 -8.40 -5.74
N GLU A 174 -1.71 -8.38 -6.06
CA GLU A 174 -0.65 -8.92 -5.22
C GLU A 174 0.56 -7.99 -5.17
N TRP A 175 1.13 -7.78 -3.97
CA TRP A 175 2.25 -6.88 -3.79
C TRP A 175 3.21 -7.37 -2.70
N ALA A 176 4.44 -7.71 -3.10
CA ALA A 176 5.52 -8.19 -2.23
C ALA A 176 6.81 -7.35 -2.41
N PRO A 177 6.80 -6.03 -2.09
CA PRO A 177 7.92 -5.15 -2.36
C PRO A 177 9.13 -5.44 -1.45
N LYS A 178 10.25 -5.84 -2.05
CA LYS A 178 11.49 -6.16 -1.32
C LYS A 178 12.12 -4.94 -0.64
N SER A 179 11.95 -3.75 -1.18
CA SER A 179 12.52 -2.52 -0.59
C SER A 179 11.61 -1.84 0.44
N TRP A 180 10.42 -2.37 0.74
CA TRP A 180 9.52 -1.77 1.72
C TRP A 180 9.93 -2.11 3.17
N TRP A 181 10.08 -1.07 4.00
CA TRP A 181 10.20 -1.21 5.46
C TRP A 181 9.99 0.13 6.18
N ILE A 182 9.66 0.05 7.47
CA ILE A 182 9.50 1.20 8.38
C ILE A 182 10.25 0.91 9.68
N ALA A 183 11.01 1.88 10.20
CA ALA A 183 11.66 1.79 11.50
C ALA A 183 11.16 2.88 12.46
N LEU A 184 10.89 2.47 13.70
CA LEU A 184 10.41 3.31 14.80
C LEU A 184 11.31 3.12 16.02
N SER A 185 11.79 4.18 16.64
CA SER A 185 12.42 4.11 17.95
C SER A 185 11.35 4.24 19.05
N VAL A 186 11.18 3.17 19.82
CA VAL A 186 10.26 3.09 20.96
C VAL A 186 11.08 3.11 22.25
N THR A 187 10.85 4.13 23.07
CA THR A 187 11.39 4.28 24.42
C THR A 187 10.28 4.03 25.44
N GLY A 188 10.61 3.35 26.53
CA GLY A 188 9.65 3.10 27.59
C GLY A 188 10.28 2.66 28.90
N THR A 189 9.43 2.43 29.89
CA THR A 189 9.79 1.85 31.19
C THR A 189 9.13 0.49 31.36
N GLN A 190 9.89 -0.45 31.92
CA GLN A 190 9.26 -1.61 32.53
C GLN A 190 8.56 -1.18 33.84
N SER A 191 7.46 -1.83 34.18
CA SER A 191 6.87 -1.81 35.51
C SER A 191 6.83 -3.25 36.03
N PRO A 192 7.13 -3.53 37.30
CA PRO A 192 7.40 -2.59 38.41
C PRO A 192 8.87 -2.17 38.57
N LEU A 193 9.79 -2.66 37.74
CA LEU A 193 11.22 -2.33 37.80
C LEU A 193 11.55 -1.11 36.93
N PRO A 194 12.15 -0.02 37.45
CA PRO A 194 12.38 1.25 36.71
C PRO A 194 13.49 1.16 35.65
N THR A 195 13.76 -0.03 35.11
CA THR A 195 14.59 -0.23 33.93
C THR A 195 13.88 0.33 32.70
N ARG A 196 14.40 1.45 32.20
CA ARG A 196 14.06 1.96 30.88
C ARG A 196 14.64 1.08 29.78
N PHE A 197 14.02 1.12 28.61
CA PHE A 197 14.50 0.51 27.38
C PHE A 197 14.42 1.49 26.20
N ASN A 198 15.26 1.28 25.20
CA ASN A 198 15.06 1.83 23.86
C ASN A 198 15.27 0.73 22.82
N ALA A 199 14.25 0.50 22.01
CA ALA A 199 14.27 -0.45 20.91
C ALA A 199 13.97 0.25 19.59
N ILE A 200 14.66 -0.16 18.52
CA ILE A 200 14.21 0.09 17.15
C ILE A 200 13.30 -1.07 16.79
N VAL A 201 12.07 -0.75 16.43
CA VAL A 201 11.03 -1.65 15.92
C VAL A 201 11.02 -1.48 14.41
N THR A 202 11.34 -2.54 13.68
CA THR A 202 11.38 -2.53 12.21
C THR A 202 10.29 -3.41 11.65
N ILE A 203 9.40 -2.82 10.86
CA ILE A 203 8.32 -3.51 10.14
C ILE A 203 8.81 -3.68 8.70
N SER A 204 8.87 -4.91 8.19
CA SER A 204 9.38 -5.22 6.85
C SER A 204 8.71 -6.46 6.25
N SER A 205 9.18 -6.91 5.09
CA SER A 205 8.69 -8.15 4.44
C SER A 205 7.18 -8.12 4.15
N LEU A 206 6.67 -6.97 3.72
CA LEU A 206 5.27 -6.78 3.36
C LEU A 206 4.87 -7.72 2.22
N HIS A 207 3.77 -8.44 2.40
CA HIS A 207 3.02 -9.12 1.35
C HIS A 207 1.54 -8.80 1.54
N LEU A 208 0.91 -8.29 0.48
CA LEU A 208 -0.49 -7.88 0.47
C LEU A 208 -1.17 -8.48 -0.76
N GLN A 209 -2.20 -9.28 -0.54
CA GLN A 209 -2.96 -9.96 -1.60
C GLN A 209 -4.47 -9.78 -1.41
N GLY A 210 -5.22 -9.53 -2.48
CA GLY A 210 -6.68 -9.43 -2.38
C GLY A 210 -7.37 -9.01 -3.66
N ARG A 211 -8.71 -8.93 -3.62
CA ARG A 211 -9.53 -8.43 -4.73
C ARG A 211 -9.69 -6.92 -4.61
N LEU A 212 -9.06 -6.18 -5.52
CA LEU A 212 -9.12 -4.72 -5.58
C LEU A 212 -10.20 -4.27 -6.57
N ARG A 213 -11.13 -3.44 -6.13
CA ARG A 213 -12.08 -2.71 -6.96
C ARG A 213 -11.58 -1.29 -7.19
N THR A 214 -11.56 -0.86 -8.44
CA THR A 214 -11.19 0.49 -8.88
C THR A 214 -12.33 1.17 -9.61
N ALA A 215 -12.49 2.48 -9.46
CA ALA A 215 -13.38 3.28 -10.28
C ALA A 215 -12.72 4.62 -10.64
N LEU A 216 -12.94 5.08 -11.87
CA LEU A 216 -12.47 6.37 -12.37
C LEU A 216 -13.68 7.22 -12.78
N PRO A 217 -13.76 8.49 -12.34
CA PRO A 217 -14.73 9.43 -12.88
C PRO A 217 -14.39 9.75 -14.36
N ASN A 218 -15.41 10.14 -15.13
CA ASN A 218 -15.27 10.40 -16.57
C ASN A 218 -14.25 11.50 -16.93
N ASP A 219 -13.93 12.39 -15.99
CA ASP A 219 -12.95 13.47 -16.15
C ASP A 219 -11.50 13.04 -15.85
N VAL A 220 -11.32 11.81 -15.35
CA VAL A 220 -10.02 11.22 -14.96
C VAL A 220 -9.26 12.15 -13.98
N SER A 221 -9.99 12.79 -13.06
CA SER A 221 -9.41 13.68 -12.03
C SER A 221 -8.94 12.94 -10.77
N SER A 222 -9.39 11.70 -10.57
CA SER A 222 -9.04 10.87 -9.42
C SER A 222 -9.20 9.38 -9.72
N VAL A 223 -8.66 8.52 -8.86
CA VAL A 223 -8.96 7.09 -8.86
C VAL A 223 -9.47 6.73 -7.48
N ARG A 224 -10.65 6.09 -7.45
CA ARG A 224 -11.21 5.44 -6.28
C ARG A 224 -10.70 4.00 -6.24
N PHE A 225 -10.25 3.53 -5.09
CA PHE A 225 -9.96 2.11 -4.87
C PHE A 225 -10.41 1.61 -3.49
N ALA A 226 -10.83 0.35 -3.45
CA ALA A 226 -11.18 -0.38 -2.24
C ALA A 226 -10.99 -1.89 -2.49
N PHE A 227 -10.60 -2.64 -1.47
CA PHE A 227 -10.69 -4.10 -1.49
C PHE A 227 -12.16 -4.54 -1.34
N CYS A 228 -12.55 -5.56 -2.09
CA CYS A 228 -13.89 -6.14 -2.03
C CYS A 228 -14.14 -6.87 -0.70
N ASP A 229 -13.12 -7.56 -0.22
CA ASP A 229 -13.09 -8.38 1.01
C ASP A 229 -11.83 -8.01 1.81
N LYS A 230 -11.71 -8.47 3.07
CA LYS A 230 -10.47 -8.25 3.83
C LYS A 230 -9.29 -8.87 3.04
N PRO A 231 -8.27 -8.10 2.62
CA PRO A 231 -7.10 -8.66 1.94
C PRO A 231 -6.27 -9.48 2.92
N ASP A 232 -5.55 -10.47 2.40
CA ASP A 232 -4.49 -11.13 3.15
C ASP A 232 -3.30 -10.16 3.24
N LEU A 233 -2.85 -9.90 4.47
CA LEU A 233 -1.75 -9.01 4.78
C LEU A 233 -0.82 -9.76 5.72
N THR A 234 0.42 -9.95 5.28
CA THR A 234 1.50 -10.41 6.15
C THR A 234 2.68 -9.45 6.11
N PHE A 235 3.36 -9.33 7.24
CA PHE A 235 4.61 -8.60 7.39
C PHE A 235 5.38 -9.16 8.57
N LYS A 236 6.61 -8.70 8.79
CA LYS A 236 7.46 -9.09 9.91
C LYS A 236 7.84 -7.89 10.74
N THR A 237 7.54 -7.94 12.03
CA THR A 237 8.05 -6.99 13.03
C THR A 237 9.30 -7.57 13.68
N SER A 238 10.41 -6.84 13.62
CA SER A 238 11.67 -7.20 14.28
C SER A 238 12.12 -6.10 15.25
N PHE A 239 12.98 -6.48 16.20
CA PHE A 239 13.39 -5.61 17.31
C PHE A 239 14.91 -5.60 17.44
N GLN A 240 15.50 -4.42 17.37
CA GLN A 240 16.89 -4.17 17.70
C GLN A 240 16.96 -3.34 18.99
N LEU A 241 17.56 -3.90 20.04
CA LEU A 241 17.77 -3.18 21.30
C LEU A 241 18.96 -2.24 21.16
N ASN A 242 18.75 -0.94 21.41
CA ASN A 242 19.83 0.03 21.55
C ASN A 242 20.40 0.00 22.96
N TRP A 243 19.53 -0.06 23.98
CA TRP A 243 19.94 -0.21 25.38
C TRP A 243 18.79 -0.70 26.27
N GLY A 244 19.15 -1.20 27.46
CA GLY A 244 18.21 -1.79 28.41
C GLY A 244 17.84 -3.23 28.04
N ARG A 245 16.63 -3.66 28.44
CA ARG A 245 16.03 -4.93 28.05
C ARG A 245 14.57 -4.66 27.68
N LEU A 246 14.12 -5.14 26.52
CA LEU A 246 12.70 -5.14 26.15
C LEU A 246 12.07 -6.42 26.69
N PRO A 247 11.13 -6.35 27.66
CA PRO A 247 10.48 -7.54 28.19
C PRO A 247 9.63 -8.22 27.12
N VAL A 248 9.59 -9.56 27.10
CA VAL A 248 8.77 -10.33 26.14
C VAL A 248 7.30 -9.86 26.11
N PRO A 249 6.62 -9.58 27.25
CA PRO A 249 5.26 -9.04 27.20
C PRO A 249 5.15 -7.69 26.46
N VAL A 250 6.10 -6.78 26.66
CA VAL A 250 6.09 -5.47 25.97
C VAL A 250 6.37 -5.65 24.48
N ARG A 251 7.27 -6.56 24.11
CA ARG A 251 7.51 -6.93 22.71
C ARG A 251 6.23 -7.43 22.04
N VAL A 252 5.55 -8.41 22.63
CA VAL A 252 4.31 -8.99 22.10
C VAL A 252 3.19 -7.94 22.02
N SER A 253 3.07 -7.06 23.03
CA SER A 253 2.13 -5.93 22.97
C SER A 253 2.43 -4.98 21.81
N ILE A 254 3.70 -4.66 21.54
CA ILE A 254 4.09 -3.83 20.39
C ILE A 254 3.77 -4.55 19.06
N GLU A 255 4.14 -5.83 18.91
CA GLU A 255 3.85 -6.64 17.71
C GLU A 255 2.34 -6.65 17.42
N SER A 256 1.53 -7.02 18.41
CA SER A 256 0.07 -7.09 18.29
C SER A 256 -0.59 -5.71 18.07
N THR A 257 -0.05 -4.64 18.66
CA THR A 257 -0.58 -3.27 18.44
C THR A 257 -0.28 -2.75 17.03
N VAL A 258 0.91 -3.07 16.48
CA VAL A 258 1.24 -2.75 15.08
C VAL A 258 0.30 -3.49 14.12
N GLU A 259 0.10 -4.80 14.35
CA GLU A 259 -0.85 -5.62 13.59
C GLU A 259 -2.27 -5.03 13.65
N ALA A 260 -2.83 -4.86 14.84
CA ALA A 260 -4.17 -4.31 15.03
C ALA A 260 -4.35 -2.91 14.41
N ALA A 261 -3.34 -2.03 14.49
CA ALA A 261 -3.39 -0.69 13.91
C ALA A 261 -3.43 -0.69 12.38
N ILE A 262 -2.63 -1.55 11.74
CA ILE A 262 -2.61 -1.68 10.27
C ILE A 262 -3.89 -2.37 9.77
N ASP A 263 -4.36 -3.40 10.47
CA ASP A 263 -5.60 -4.11 10.17
C ASP A 263 -6.81 -3.18 10.27
N ALA A 264 -6.88 -2.36 11.33
CA ALA A 264 -7.91 -1.34 11.51
C ALA A 264 -7.85 -0.23 10.44
N PHE A 265 -6.65 0.17 10.01
CA PHE A 265 -6.50 1.12 8.90
C PHE A 265 -7.08 0.55 7.60
N ILE A 266 -6.77 -0.71 7.25
CA ILE A 266 -7.32 -1.37 6.06
C ILE A 266 -8.85 -1.45 6.14
N GLN A 267 -9.39 -1.95 7.25
CA GLN A 267 -10.85 -2.11 7.42
C GLN A 267 -11.60 -0.77 7.37
N THR A 268 -11.04 0.31 7.92
CA THR A 268 -11.72 1.62 7.99
C THR A 268 -11.51 2.51 6.77
N LYS A 269 -10.45 2.31 5.97
CA LYS A 269 -10.11 3.20 4.83
C LYS A 269 -10.10 2.52 3.46
N LEU A 270 -9.81 1.23 3.41
CA LEU A 270 -9.53 0.50 2.18
C LEU A 270 -10.51 -0.65 1.90
N LEU A 271 -11.36 -1.05 2.85
CA LEU A 271 -12.35 -2.12 2.67
C LEU A 271 -13.75 -1.56 2.36
N LEU A 272 -14.46 -2.16 1.40
CA LEU A 272 -15.86 -1.79 1.09
C LEU A 272 -16.76 -1.83 2.34
N PRO A 273 -17.74 -0.92 2.48
CA PRO A 273 -18.14 0.13 1.54
C PRO A 273 -17.23 1.37 1.54
N ASN A 274 -16.24 1.43 2.44
CA ASN A 274 -15.24 2.50 2.44
C ASN A 274 -14.35 2.38 1.20
N SER A 275 -13.69 3.48 0.86
CA SER A 275 -12.81 3.55 -0.31
C SER A 275 -11.90 4.74 -0.22
N TYR A 276 -10.67 4.58 -0.71
CA TYR A 276 -9.71 5.65 -0.77
C TYR A 276 -9.72 6.32 -2.15
N TRP A 277 -9.44 7.63 -2.17
CA TRP A 277 -9.41 8.45 -3.39
C TRP A 277 -8.02 9.05 -3.58
N VAL A 278 -7.34 8.69 -4.66
CA VAL A 278 -6.09 9.35 -5.10
C VAL A 278 -6.45 10.38 -6.16
N VAL A 279 -6.29 11.66 -5.83
CA VAL A 279 -6.54 12.77 -6.77
C VAL A 279 -5.37 12.86 -7.77
N MET A 280 -5.67 12.67 -9.05
CA MET A 280 -4.72 12.81 -10.14
C MET A 280 -4.50 14.30 -10.44
N ARG A 281 -3.57 14.91 -9.72
CA ARG A 281 -3.14 16.28 -10.01
C ARG A 281 -2.50 16.32 -11.41
N ARG A 282 -3.11 17.05 -12.34
CA ARG A 282 -2.43 17.46 -13.59
C ARG A 282 -1.15 18.17 -13.19
N LYS A 283 0.01 17.60 -13.54
CA LYS A 283 1.32 18.07 -13.09
C LYS A 283 1.48 19.57 -13.31
N ARG A 284 1.58 20.34 -12.22
CA ARG A 284 2.59 21.41 -12.22
C ARG A 284 3.93 20.70 -12.33
N SER A 285 4.80 21.17 -13.20
CA SER A 285 6.12 20.57 -13.45
C SER A 285 7.06 20.80 -12.26
N PHE A 286 6.83 20.07 -11.16
CA PHE A 286 7.86 19.89 -10.15
C PHE A 286 8.97 19.06 -10.79
N LYS A 287 10.12 19.71 -10.99
CA LYS A 287 11.36 18.99 -11.25
C LYS A 287 11.68 18.22 -9.97
N VAL A 288 11.43 16.91 -9.97
CA VAL A 288 11.96 16.02 -8.93
C VAL A 288 13.46 16.32 -8.85
N ASN A 289 13.93 16.72 -7.67
CA ASN A 289 15.31 17.11 -7.53
C ASN A 289 16.19 15.85 -7.61
N ASP A 290 17.30 15.90 -8.33
CA ASP A 290 18.23 14.76 -8.42
C ASP A 290 18.66 14.27 -7.03
N GLN A 291 18.73 15.19 -6.06
CA GLN A 291 18.96 14.88 -4.65
C GLN A 291 17.87 14.00 -4.01
N GLU A 292 16.59 14.24 -4.30
CA GLU A 292 15.46 13.45 -3.77
C GLU A 292 15.45 12.05 -4.40
N MET A 293 15.72 11.97 -5.70
CA MET A 293 15.86 10.71 -6.42
C MET A 293 17.05 9.89 -5.88
N LEU A 294 18.20 10.54 -5.62
CA LEU A 294 19.37 9.89 -5.00
C LEU A 294 19.10 9.42 -3.57
N VAL A 295 18.33 10.16 -2.77
CA VAL A 295 17.90 9.72 -1.43
C VAL A 295 16.99 8.51 -1.54
N ALA A 296 15.99 8.51 -2.43
CA ALA A 296 15.11 7.36 -2.66
C ALA A 296 15.89 6.10 -3.11
N ILE A 297 16.81 6.25 -4.06
CA ILE A 297 17.68 5.16 -4.54
C ILE A 297 18.55 4.60 -3.42
N LYS A 298 19.20 5.47 -2.62
CA LYS A 298 20.03 5.04 -1.47
C LYS A 298 19.20 4.32 -0.40
N SER A 299 17.98 4.79 -0.12
CA SER A 299 17.07 4.11 0.82
C SER A 299 16.67 2.72 0.32
N ALA A 300 16.36 2.58 -0.98
CA ALA A 300 16.06 1.29 -1.60
C ALA A 300 17.29 0.34 -1.66
N GLN A 301 18.50 0.88 -1.80
CA GLN A 301 19.75 0.10 -1.69
C GLN A 301 19.95 -0.42 -0.26
N ARG A 302 19.87 0.45 0.76
CA ARG A 302 19.92 0.03 2.17
C ARG A 302 18.88 -1.03 2.49
N ALA A 303 17.66 -0.90 1.96
CA ALA A 303 16.58 -1.89 2.16
C ALA A 303 17.00 -3.30 1.72
N ARG A 304 17.70 -3.41 0.57
CA ARG A 304 18.21 -4.68 0.04
C ARG A 304 19.35 -5.24 0.89
N GLU A 305 20.24 -4.38 1.37
CA GLU A 305 21.33 -4.75 2.29
C GLU A 305 20.79 -5.23 3.64
N PHE A 306 19.81 -4.54 4.22
CA PHE A 306 19.21 -4.89 5.52
C PHE A 306 18.42 -6.21 5.52
N LEU A 307 17.96 -6.64 4.35
CA LEU A 307 17.21 -7.90 4.15
C LEU A 307 18.09 -9.03 3.59
N SER A 308 19.39 -8.79 3.42
CA SER A 308 20.36 -9.83 3.10
C SER A 308 20.56 -10.73 4.34
N PRO A 309 20.53 -12.07 4.22
CA PRO A 309 21.00 -12.93 5.30
C PRO A 309 22.48 -12.62 5.57
N PRO A 310 22.94 -12.68 6.85
CA PRO A 310 24.36 -12.48 7.15
C PRO A 310 25.20 -13.51 6.38
N PRO A 311 26.39 -13.13 5.88
CA PRO A 311 27.25 -14.06 5.16
C PRO A 311 27.56 -15.25 6.06
N THR A 312 27.25 -16.46 5.58
CA THR A 312 27.55 -17.70 6.30
C THR A 312 29.05 -17.74 6.59
N PRO A 313 29.49 -17.90 7.85
CA PRO A 313 30.91 -17.99 8.14
C PRO A 313 31.47 -19.23 7.42
N VAL A 314 32.43 -18.99 6.53
CA VAL A 314 33.21 -20.06 5.89
C VAL A 314 33.98 -20.77 6.99
N GLN A 315 33.70 -22.07 7.18
CA GLN A 315 34.46 -22.97 8.06
C GLN A 315 35.71 -23.49 7.34
#